data_AF-A0A0Q4UMW0-F1
#
_entry.id   AF-A0A0Q4UMW0-F1
#
_cell.length_a   1.000
_cell.length_b   1.000
_cell.length_c   1.000
_cell.angle_alpha   90.00
_cell.angle_beta   90.00
_cell.angle_gamma   90.00
#
_symmetry.space_group_name_H-M   'P 1'
#
loop_
_entity.id
_entity.type
_entity.pdbx_description
1 polymer ?
#
loop_
_entity_poly.entity_id
_entity_poly.type
_entity_poly.pdbx_seq_one_letter_code
_entity_poly.pdbx_strand_id
1 'polypeptide(L)'
;MRQSLLSLVSGTLFGAGLAVSGMIDPARVRAFLDVAGAWDPTLAFVMAGAILPMAIAWLIVRGRSTPIVAEQFHTPATSPIDARLLGGAALFGIGWGLVGLCPGPAIAALAIQPAPALLFTAAMALGAAIHRFALIPRRSA
;
A
#
# COMPACT_ATOMS: atom_id res chain seq x y z
N MET A 1 4.97 -23.90 4.95
CA MET A 1 4.56 -24.14 3.54
C MET A 1 3.16 -23.60 3.23
N ARG A 2 2.10 -23.96 3.98
CA ARG A 2 0.72 -23.49 3.71
C ARG A 2 0.57 -21.97 3.67
N GLN A 3 1.23 -21.26 4.59
CA GLN A 3 1.21 -19.79 4.65
C GLN A 3 1.86 -19.14 3.41
N SER A 4 3.04 -19.60 2.99
CA SER A 4 3.74 -19.06 1.82
C SER A 4 2.94 -19.23 0.53
N LEU A 5 2.27 -20.37 0.35
CA LEU A 5 1.40 -20.61 -0.79
C LEU A 5 0.22 -19.64 -0.81
N LEU A 6 -0.45 -19.45 0.34
CA LEU A 6 -1.54 -18.48 0.44
C LEU A 6 -1.07 -17.04 0.22
N SER A 7 0.08 -16.65 0.76
CA SER A 7 0.66 -15.33 0.52
C SER A 7 0.95 -15.10 -0.97
N LEU A 8 1.46 -16.12 -1.67
CA LEU A 8 1.69 -16.04 -3.11
C LEU A 8 0.37 -15.88 -3.87
N VAL A 9 -0.64 -16.71 -3.56
CA VAL A 9 -1.96 -16.61 -4.20
C VAL A 9 -2.59 -15.24 -3.95
N SER A 10 -2.58 -14.76 -2.71
CA SER A 10 -3.11 -13.43 -2.35
C SER A 10 -2.36 -12.30 -3.07
N GLY A 11 -1.03 -12.38 -3.15
CA GLY A 11 -0.21 -11.41 -3.88
C GLY A 11 -0.51 -11.39 -5.37
N THR A 12 -0.63 -12.55 -6.01
CA THR A 12 -0.97 -12.66 -7.43
C THR A 12 -2.38 -12.14 -7.70
N LEU A 13 -3.37 -12.47 -6.87
CA LEU A 13 -4.74 -11.95 -6.99
C LEU A 13 -4.77 -10.43 -6.82
N PHE A 14 -4.03 -9.89 -5.86
CA PHE A 14 -3.90 -8.46 -5.64
C PHE A 14 -3.28 -7.76 -6.85
N GLY A 15 -2.15 -8.27 -7.36
CA GLY A 15 -1.49 -7.74 -8.56
C GLY A 15 -2.38 -7.80 -9.80
N ALA A 16 -3.09 -8.91 -10.00
CA ALA A 16 -4.07 -9.04 -11.08
C ALA A 16 -5.21 -8.01 -10.95
N GLY A 17 -5.73 -7.80 -9.73
CA GLY A 17 -6.73 -6.77 -9.46
C GLY A 17 -6.23 -5.36 -9.77
N LEU A 18 -4.97 -5.04 -9.42
CA LEU A 18 -4.35 -3.75 -9.77
C LEU A 18 -4.23 -3.57 -11.29
N ALA A 19 -3.84 -4.62 -12.02
CA ALA A 19 -3.73 -4.58 -13.47
C ALA A 19 -5.09 -4.39 -14.15
N VAL A 20 -6.11 -5.16 -13.74
CA VAL A 20 -7.47 -5.09 -14.31
C VAL A 20 -8.14 -3.75 -13.98
N SER A 21 -7.94 -3.22 -12.78
CA SER A 21 -8.53 -1.93 -12.38
C SER A 21 -7.86 -0.70 -13.02
N GLY A 22 -6.68 -0.88 -13.65
CA GLY A 22 -5.89 0.21 -14.21
C GLY A 22 -5.18 1.07 -13.17
N MET A 23 -5.14 0.65 -11.90
CA MET A 23 -4.46 1.40 -10.82
C MET A 23 -2.93 1.44 -10.98
N ILE A 24 -2.38 0.61 -11.87
CA ILE A 24 -0.97 0.61 -12.24
C ILE A 24 -0.60 1.86 -13.06
N ASP A 25 -1.58 2.50 -13.73
CA ASP A 25 -1.36 3.70 -14.52
C ASP A 25 -1.30 4.96 -13.62
N PRO A 26 -0.14 5.65 -13.53
CA PRO A 26 -0.01 6.85 -12.72
C PRO A 26 -0.87 8.02 -13.21
N ALA A 27 -1.25 8.04 -14.49
CA ALA A 27 -2.14 9.07 -15.03
C ALA A 27 -3.55 8.94 -14.44
N ARG A 28 -4.08 7.72 -14.33
CA ARG A 28 -5.38 7.45 -13.69
C ARG A 28 -5.40 7.87 -12.23
N VAL A 29 -4.32 7.58 -11.50
CA VAL A 29 -4.18 7.98 -10.09
C VAL A 29 -4.14 9.50 -9.94
N ARG A 30 -3.38 10.19 -10.80
CA ARG A 30 -3.32 11.66 -10.79
C ARG A 30 -4.65 12.30 -11.18
N ALA A 31 -5.35 11.77 -12.18
CA ALA A 31 -6.68 12.24 -12.57
C ALA A 31 -7.71 12.07 -11.43
N PHE A 32 -7.61 11.00 -10.64
CA PHE A 32 -8.43 10.84 -9.44
C PHE A 32 -8.11 11.88 -8.34
N LEU A 33 -6.87 12.36 -8.26
CA LEU A 33 -6.45 13.37 -7.28
C LEU A 33 -6.66 14.81 -7.73
N ASP A 34 -6.81 15.03 -9.04
CA ASP A 34 -7.03 16.34 -9.64
C ASP A 34 -8.50 16.78 -9.52
N VAL A 35 -8.98 16.93 -8.27
CA VAL A 35 -10.37 17.31 -7.95
C VAL A 35 -10.73 18.70 -8.51
N ALA A 36 -9.75 19.57 -8.74
CA ALA A 36 -9.94 20.92 -9.27
C ALA A 36 -9.86 21.00 -10.81
N GLY A 37 -9.49 19.90 -11.48
CA GLY A 37 -9.25 19.86 -12.92
C GLY A 37 -10.05 18.77 -13.62
N ALA A 38 -9.37 17.90 -14.36
CA ALA A 38 -10.00 16.83 -15.13
C ALA A 38 -10.23 15.58 -14.27
N TRP A 39 -11.08 15.73 -13.25
CA TRP A 39 -11.28 14.72 -12.23
C TRP A 39 -11.91 13.42 -12.77
N ASP A 40 -11.24 12.28 -12.55
CA ASP A 40 -11.75 10.94 -12.88
C ASP A 40 -12.12 10.16 -11.60
N PRO A 41 -13.42 10.00 -11.27
CA PRO A 41 -13.87 9.31 -10.05
C PRO A 41 -13.81 7.78 -10.15
N THR A 42 -13.41 7.19 -11.27
CA THR A 42 -13.43 5.74 -11.49
C THR A 42 -12.65 4.98 -10.41
N LEU A 43 -11.55 5.57 -9.92
CA LEU A 43 -10.72 4.96 -8.90
C LEU A 43 -11.42 4.85 -7.53
N ALA A 44 -12.43 5.70 -7.25
CA ALA A 44 -13.23 5.61 -6.04
C ALA A 44 -13.99 4.28 -5.94
N PHE A 45 -14.50 3.76 -7.05
CA PHE A 45 -15.18 2.45 -7.10
C PHE A 45 -14.22 1.31 -6.77
N VAL A 46 -12.97 1.39 -7.26
CA VAL A 46 -11.93 0.42 -6.95
C VAL A 46 -11.56 0.48 -5.47
N MET A 47 -11.39 1.68 -4.92
CA MET A 47 -11.12 1.87 -3.49
C MET A 47 -12.26 1.34 -2.62
N ALA A 48 -13.52 1.66 -2.95
CA ALA A 48 -14.68 1.14 -2.24
C ALA A 48 -14.74 -0.39 -2.29
N GLY A 49 -14.46 -0.97 -3.47
CA GLY A 49 -14.36 -2.42 -3.67
C GLY A 49 -13.22 -3.08 -2.90
N ALA A 50 -12.15 -2.35 -2.55
CA ALA A 50 -11.06 -2.84 -1.71
C ALA A 50 -11.36 -2.66 -0.20
N ILE A 51 -11.99 -1.55 0.18
CA ILE A 51 -12.30 -1.22 1.58
C ILE A 51 -13.37 -2.17 2.13
N LEU A 52 -14.40 -2.49 1.35
CA LEU A 52 -15.54 -3.29 1.84
C LEU A 52 -15.13 -4.72 2.26
N PRO A 53 -14.38 -5.51 1.46
CA PRO A 53 -13.87 -6.81 1.89
C PRO A 53 -12.95 -6.71 3.10
N MET A 54 -12.13 -5.66 3.18
CA MET A 54 -11.25 -5.43 4.34
C MET A 54 -12.04 -5.13 5.61
N ALA A 55 -13.12 -4.34 5.52
CA ALA A 55 -14.00 -4.06 6.64
C ALA A 55 -14.68 -5.35 7.15
N ILE A 56 -15.16 -6.20 6.24
CA ILE A 56 -15.72 -7.52 6.57
C ILE A 56 -14.64 -8.41 7.24
N ALA A 57 -13.42 -8.44 6.68
CA ALA A 57 -12.32 -9.19 7.27
C ALA A 57 -12.02 -8.73 8.71
N TRP A 58 -12.06 -7.43 8.97
CA TRP A 58 -11.88 -6.88 10.32
C TRP A 58 -12.98 -7.29 11.30
N LEU A 59 -14.24 -7.35 10.85
CA LEU A 59 -15.36 -7.84 11.68
C LEU A 59 -15.17 -9.32 12.05
N ILE A 60 -14.73 -10.14 11.09
CA ILE A 60 -14.44 -11.57 11.32
C ILE A 60 -13.28 -11.73 12.30
N VAL A 61 -12.20 -10.96 12.14
CA VAL A 61 -11.01 -11.02 13.01
C VAL A 61 -11.36 -10.63 14.45
N ARG A 62 -12.23 -9.63 14.67
CA ARG A 62 -12.68 -9.25 16.02
C ARG A 62 -13.35 -10.40 16.79
N GLY A 63 -14.02 -11.31 16.09
CA GLY A 63 -14.69 -12.46 16.69
C GLY A 63 -13.79 -13.69 16.88
N ARG A 64 -12.51 -13.63 16.49
CA ARG A 64 -11.59 -14.79 16.53
C ARG A 64 -10.40 -14.51 17.43
N SER A 65 -10.06 -15.49 18.26
CA SER A 65 -8.85 -15.46 19.09
C SER A 65 -7.58 -15.83 18.31
N THR A 66 -7.70 -16.67 17.28
CA THR A 66 -6.55 -17.15 16.49
C THR A 66 -6.80 -17.14 14.97
N PRO A 67 -5.75 -16.86 14.16
CA PRO A 67 -5.83 -16.98 12.72
C PRO A 67 -5.92 -18.43 12.25
N ILE A 68 -6.46 -18.65 11.05
CA ILE A 68 -6.70 -20.00 10.50
C ILE A 68 -5.38 -20.66 10.03
N VAL A 69 -4.41 -19.87 9.55
CA VAL A 69 -3.20 -20.38 8.85
C VAL A 69 -1.89 -19.79 9.38
N ALA A 70 -1.97 -18.96 10.43
CA ALA A 70 -0.81 -18.39 11.09
C ALA A 70 -0.88 -18.68 12.60
N GLU A 71 0.22 -18.44 13.30
CA GLU A 71 0.29 -18.66 14.76
C GLU A 71 -0.42 -17.56 15.55
N GLN A 72 -0.37 -16.32 15.05
CA GLN A 72 -0.96 -15.15 15.71
C GLN A 72 -1.36 -14.07 14.71
N PHE A 73 -2.31 -13.22 15.09
CA PHE A 73 -2.64 -12.02 14.33
C PHE A 73 -1.53 -10.97 14.51
N HIS A 74 -1.03 -10.45 13.39
CA HIS A 74 -0.10 -9.31 13.38
C HIS A 74 -0.89 -8.03 13.14
N THR A 75 -1.69 -7.61 14.12
CA THR A 75 -2.38 -6.33 14.05
C THR A 75 -1.42 -5.20 14.42
N PRO A 76 -1.38 -4.10 13.65
CA PRO A 76 -0.60 -2.94 14.06
C PRO A 76 -1.12 -2.45 15.41
N ALA A 77 -0.21 -2.19 16.35
CA ALA A 77 -0.59 -1.52 17.59
C ALA A 77 -1.19 -0.17 17.23
N THR A 78 -2.38 0.14 17.75
CA THR A 78 -2.98 1.47 17.63
C THR A 78 -2.06 2.46 18.35
N SER A 79 -1.22 3.15 17.59
CA SER A 79 -0.43 4.27 18.09
C SER A 79 -1.32 5.52 18.11
N PRO A 80 -1.22 6.38 19.13
CA PRO A 80 -1.83 7.70 19.07
C PRO A 80 -1.32 8.46 17.83
N ILE A 81 -2.17 9.33 17.30
CA ILE A 81 -1.77 10.23 16.21
C ILE A 81 -0.73 11.20 16.76
N ASP A 82 0.51 11.09 16.28
CA ASP A 82 1.62 11.94 16.68
C ASP A 82 2.11 12.82 15.52
N ALA A 83 2.94 13.82 15.84
CA ALA A 83 3.49 14.73 14.83
C ALA A 83 4.36 14.01 13.79
N ARG A 84 4.98 12.88 14.15
CA ARG A 84 5.79 12.05 13.24
C ARG A 84 4.91 11.37 12.20
N LEU A 85 3.79 10.79 12.61
CA LEU A 85 2.80 10.19 11.73
C LEU A 85 2.19 11.24 10.80
N LEU A 86 1.80 12.40 11.34
CA LEU A 86 1.21 13.47 10.53
C LEU A 86 2.20 14.00 9.48
N GLY A 87 3.45 14.27 9.89
CA GLY A 87 4.51 14.70 8.97
C GLY A 87 4.84 13.66 7.91
N GLY A 88 4.94 12.38 8.30
CA GLY A 88 5.17 11.27 7.38
C GLY A 88 4.03 11.07 6.38
N ALA A 89 2.77 11.15 6.85
CA ALA A 89 1.59 11.04 6.01
C ALA A 89 1.49 12.20 5.00
N ALA A 90 1.80 13.43 5.43
CA ALA A 90 1.84 14.58 4.54
C ALA A 90 2.92 14.42 3.45
N LEU A 91 4.15 14.03 3.83
CA LEU A 91 5.24 13.80 2.87
C LEU A 91 4.90 12.68 1.88
N PHE A 92 4.33 11.58 2.36
CA PHE A 92 3.87 10.48 1.51
C PHE A 92 2.76 10.93 0.56
N GLY A 93 1.77 11.68 1.06
CA GLY A 93 0.67 12.21 0.26
C GLY A 93 1.13 13.15 -0.85
N ILE A 94 2.08 14.05 -0.55
CA ILE A 94 2.69 14.95 -1.54
C ILE A 94 3.39 14.12 -2.63
N GLY A 95 4.23 13.15 -2.25
CA GLY A 95 4.92 12.29 -3.22
C GLY A 95 3.96 11.48 -4.08
N TRP A 96 2.91 10.92 -3.46
CA TRP A 96 1.88 10.18 -4.16
C TRP A 96 1.10 11.04 -5.16
N GLY A 97 0.73 12.28 -4.78
CA GLY A 97 0.06 13.22 -5.69
C GLY A 97 0.94 13.67 -6.86
N LEU A 98 2.24 13.87 -6.64
CA LEU A 98 3.17 14.26 -7.69
C LEU A 98 3.42 13.15 -8.71
N VAL A 99 3.63 11.91 -8.23
CA VAL A 99 4.07 10.79 -9.08
C VAL A 99 2.89 9.94 -9.57
N GLY A 100 1.82 9.82 -8.79
CA GLY A 100 0.69 8.92 -9.07
C GLY A 100 1.02 7.44 -8.82
N LEU A 101 2.11 7.12 -8.13
CA LEU A 101 2.50 5.74 -7.78
C LEU A 101 2.52 5.54 -6.28
N CYS A 102 1.99 4.41 -5.83
CA CYS A 102 2.11 3.93 -4.45
C CYS A 102 2.78 2.54 -4.43
N PRO A 103 3.19 2.03 -3.26
CA PRO A 103 4.07 0.85 -3.18
C PRO A 103 3.54 -0.40 -3.89
N GLY A 104 2.23 -0.68 -3.77
CA GLY A 104 1.60 -1.84 -4.40
C GLY A 104 1.61 -1.76 -5.94
N PRO A 105 0.98 -0.74 -6.54
CA PRO A 105 1.04 -0.46 -7.96
C PRO A 105 2.46 -0.30 -8.51
N ALA A 106 3.41 0.26 -7.75
CA ALA A 106 4.79 0.38 -8.20
C ALA A 106 5.46 -0.99 -8.39
N ILE A 107 5.24 -1.93 -7.46
CA ILE A 107 5.75 -3.30 -7.61
C ILE A 107 5.05 -4.00 -8.78
N ALA A 108 3.73 -3.86 -8.91
CA ALA A 108 2.99 -4.44 -10.04
C ALA A 108 3.41 -3.83 -11.39
N ALA A 109 3.73 -2.53 -11.42
CA ALA A 109 4.18 -1.79 -12.59
C ALA A 109 5.54 -2.26 -13.11
N LEU A 110 6.37 -2.91 -12.29
CA LEU A 110 7.65 -3.48 -12.76
C LEU A 110 7.46 -4.46 -13.91
N ALA A 111 6.32 -5.14 -14.00
CA ALA A 111 6.00 -6.07 -15.07
C ALA A 111 5.57 -5.38 -16.38
N ILE A 112 5.13 -4.11 -16.33
CA ILE A 112 4.52 -3.40 -17.47
C ILE A 112 5.37 -2.20 -17.91
N GLN A 113 5.79 -1.36 -16.96
CA GLN A 113 6.63 -0.18 -17.17
C GLN A 113 7.83 -0.20 -16.23
N PRO A 114 8.85 -1.05 -16.52
CA PRO A 114 9.92 -1.35 -15.57
C PRO A 114 10.79 -0.15 -15.22
N ALA A 115 11.12 0.73 -16.18
CA ALA A 115 12.02 1.86 -15.92
C ALA A 115 11.49 2.85 -14.87
N PRO A 116 10.30 3.47 -15.02
CA PRO A 116 9.77 4.40 -14.02
C PRO A 116 9.41 3.68 -12.71
N ALA A 117 8.91 2.44 -12.78
CA ALA A 117 8.59 1.64 -11.61
C ALA A 117 9.84 1.30 -10.79
N LEU A 118 10.94 0.93 -11.43
CA LEU A 118 12.21 0.62 -10.78
C LEU A 118 12.79 1.86 -10.10
N LEU A 119 12.77 3.01 -10.77
CA LEU A 119 13.23 4.27 -10.19
C LEU A 119 12.44 4.61 -8.91
N PHE A 120 11.10 4.55 -8.96
CA PHE A 120 10.25 4.80 -7.80
C PHE A 120 10.52 3.79 -6.68
N THR A 121 10.58 2.50 -7.02
CA THR A 121 10.76 1.42 -6.04
C THR A 121 12.14 1.50 -5.37
N ALA A 122 13.18 1.84 -6.13
CA ALA A 122 14.53 2.06 -5.60
C ALA A 122 14.58 3.29 -4.68
N ALA A 123 13.98 4.40 -5.09
CA ALA A 123 13.90 5.61 -4.26
C ALA A 123 13.12 5.37 -2.95
N MET A 124 11.99 4.66 -3.03
CA MET A 124 11.20 4.26 -1.87
C MET A 124 12.01 3.35 -0.93
N ALA A 125 12.69 2.34 -1.48
CA ALA A 125 13.53 1.42 -0.70
C ALA A 125 14.69 2.17 -0.02
N LEU A 126 15.33 3.11 -0.73
CA LEU A 126 16.37 3.97 -0.18
C LEU A 126 15.84 4.83 0.97
N GLY A 127 14.68 5.48 0.81
CA GLY A 127 14.06 6.26 1.87
C GLY A 127 13.74 5.42 3.11
N ALA A 128 13.20 4.21 2.91
CA ALA A 128 12.94 3.27 4.01
C ALA A 128 14.24 2.80 4.70
N ALA A 129 15.30 2.55 3.93
CA ALA A 129 16.61 2.19 4.47
C ALA A 129 17.23 3.34 5.28
N ILE A 130 17.23 4.56 4.75
CA ILE A 130 17.73 5.75 5.45
C ILE A 130 16.95 5.94 6.76
N HIS A 131 15.62 5.85 6.72
CA HIS A 131 14.82 5.97 7.94
C HIS A 131 15.20 4.91 8.97
N ARG A 132 15.35 3.65 8.54
CA ARG A 132 15.69 2.54 9.43
C ARG A 132 17.09 2.65 10.03
N PHE A 133 18.08 3.08 9.27
CA PHE A 133 19.49 3.05 9.68
C PHE A 133 20.00 4.37 10.25
N ALA A 134 19.45 5.51 9.84
CA ALA A 134 19.92 6.83 10.25
C ALA A 134 18.97 7.55 11.23
N LEU A 135 17.66 7.28 11.19
CA LEU A 135 16.65 8.05 11.94
C LEU A 135 15.99 7.30 13.09
N ILE A 136 16.01 5.96 13.09
CA ILE A 136 15.57 5.15 14.23
C ILE A 136 16.80 4.88 15.10
N PRO A 137 16.86 5.37 16.36
CA PRO A 137 17.89 4.96 17.30
C PRO A 137 17.83 3.44 17.42
N ARG A 138 18.98 2.76 17.25
CA ARG A 138 19.08 1.32 17.53
C ARG A 138 18.58 1.11 18.97
N ARG A 139 17.34 0.63 19.14
CA ARG A 139 16.90 0.07 20.41
C ARG A 139 17.79 -1.15 20.64
N SER A 140 18.75 -1.01 21.55
CA SER A 140 19.42 -2.15 22.17
C SER A 140 18.34 -3.07 22.74
N ALA A 141 18.55 -4.37 22.52
CA ALA A 141 17.70 -5.47 22.93
C ALA A 141 17.29 -5.40 24.42
#